data_AF-A0AAE5QUF4-F1
#
_entry.id   AF-A0AAE5QUF4-F1
#
_cell.length_a   1.000
_cell.length_b   1.000
_cell.length_c   1.000
_cell.angle_alpha   90.00
_cell.angle_beta   90.00
_cell.angle_gamma   90.00
#
_symmetry.space_group_name_H-M   'P 1'
#
loop_
_entity.id
_entity.type
_entity.pdbx_description
1 polymer ?
#
loop_
_entity_poly.entity_id
_entity_poly.type
_entity_poly.pdbx_seq_one_letter_code
_entity_poly.pdbx_strand_id
1 'polypeptide(L)'
;THIDVIDGFDKNLLLTPEEKQKLNSFSQDNLTVATSEKAGLMSAEDKKRLDKLKTNSNEYSTRLSNVSTNNTLIKQDINLWPSNQQTVNLNKSISSCNNGIILVWRLDESDDLYHYQYLPKSHVQLHRNAKVTEVISINSSGQTCTKTVVVSDQLIKGTDDNFRNNANKIRLHEILEY
;
A
#
# COMPACT_ATOMS: atom_id res chain seq x y z
N THR A 1 46.65 -55.07 -15.82
CA THR A 1 45.34 -55.65 -15.47
C THR A 1 44.36 -54.50 -15.42
N HIS A 2 43.41 -54.50 -16.35
CA HIS A 2 42.39 -53.45 -16.48
C HIS A 2 41.53 -53.48 -15.22
N ILE A 3 41.40 -52.36 -14.51
CA ILE A 3 40.43 -52.24 -13.41
C ILE A 3 39.09 -52.06 -14.11
N ASP A 4 38.38 -53.16 -14.31
CA ASP A 4 37.03 -53.11 -14.84
C ASP A 4 36.18 -52.26 -13.90
N VAL A 5 35.64 -51.22 -14.52
CA VAL A 5 34.69 -50.25 -13.99
C VAL A 5 33.66 -50.99 -13.13
N ILE A 6 33.40 -50.46 -11.93
CA ILE A 6 32.32 -50.92 -11.04
C ILE A 6 31.02 -50.90 -11.85
N ASP A 7 30.70 -52.03 -12.44
CA ASP A 7 29.48 -52.27 -13.17
C ASP A 7 28.37 -52.53 -12.14
N GLY A 8 27.25 -51.84 -12.29
CA GLY A 8 26.10 -52.02 -11.42
C GLY A 8 26.05 -51.09 -10.22
N PHE A 9 26.13 -49.77 -10.43
CA PHE A 9 25.41 -48.88 -9.52
C PHE A 9 23.90 -49.12 -9.72
N ASP A 10 23.35 -50.08 -8.97
CA ASP A 10 21.95 -50.42 -9.05
C ASP A 10 21.12 -49.23 -8.55
N LYS A 11 20.53 -48.48 -9.49
CA LYS A 11 19.64 -47.37 -9.19
C LYS A 11 18.45 -47.81 -8.33
N ASN A 12 18.18 -49.11 -8.24
CA ASN A 12 17.15 -49.64 -7.36
C ASN A 12 17.52 -49.63 -5.88
N LEU A 13 18.81 -49.49 -5.54
CA LEU A 13 19.29 -49.30 -4.17
C LEU A 13 19.31 -47.84 -3.73
N LEU A 14 19.06 -46.89 -4.64
CA LEU A 14 19.08 -45.45 -4.33
C LEU A 14 17.91 -45.00 -3.45
N LEU A 15 16.81 -45.73 -3.52
CA LEU A 15 15.59 -45.47 -2.78
C LEU A 15 15.08 -46.80 -2.24
N THR A 16 14.78 -46.83 -0.95
CA THR A 16 14.15 -47.98 -0.33
C THR A 16 12.80 -48.26 -1.01
N PRO A 17 12.32 -49.53 -1.01
CA PRO A 17 11.00 -49.87 -1.55
C PRO A 17 9.87 -49.00 -0.96
N GLU A 18 10.00 -48.60 0.30
CA GLU A 18 9.08 -47.70 1.00
C GLU A 18 9.11 -46.28 0.44
N GLU A 19 10.29 -45.73 0.13
CA GLU A 19 10.43 -44.41 -0.47
C GLU A 19 9.90 -44.38 -1.92
N LYS A 20 10.14 -45.44 -2.69
CA LYS A 20 9.54 -45.59 -4.04
C LYS A 20 8.02 -45.67 -3.96
N GLN A 21 7.48 -46.40 -3.00
CA GLN A 21 6.04 -46.49 -2.78
C GLN A 21 5.45 -45.12 -2.38
N LYS A 22 6.10 -44.39 -1.48
CA LYS A 22 5.68 -43.03 -1.09
C LYS A 22 5.68 -42.08 -2.29
N LEU A 23 6.73 -42.10 -3.12
CA LEU A 23 6.81 -41.28 -4.32
C LEU A 23 5.72 -41.63 -5.34
N ASN A 24 5.48 -42.91 -5.58
CA ASN A 24 4.43 -43.37 -6.50
C ASN A 24 3.02 -43.11 -5.98
N SER A 25 2.85 -42.99 -4.66
CA SER A 25 1.57 -42.62 -4.02
C SER A 25 1.34 -41.11 -3.93
N PHE A 26 2.34 -40.29 -4.31
CA PHE A 26 2.21 -38.84 -4.31
C PHE A 26 1.33 -38.40 -5.49
N SER A 27 0.12 -37.94 -5.20
CA SER A 27 -0.78 -37.35 -6.19
C SER A 27 -1.07 -35.89 -5.83
N GLN A 28 -0.87 -35.00 -6.80
CA GLN A 28 -1.14 -33.56 -6.66
C GLN A 28 -2.61 -33.30 -6.31
N ASP A 29 -3.53 -34.16 -6.76
CA ASP A 29 -4.98 -34.03 -6.55
C ASP A 29 -5.40 -34.25 -5.09
N ASN A 30 -4.55 -34.90 -4.29
CA ASN A 30 -4.77 -35.12 -2.86
C ASN A 30 -4.26 -33.97 -1.98
N LEU A 31 -3.67 -32.93 -2.58
CA LEU A 31 -3.17 -31.77 -1.84
C LEU A 31 -4.31 -30.81 -1.55
N THR A 32 -4.93 -30.97 -0.38
CA THR A 32 -5.96 -30.05 0.09
C THR A 32 -5.35 -28.71 0.52
N VAL A 33 -6.08 -27.62 0.29
CA VAL A 33 -5.70 -26.28 0.79
C VAL A 33 -5.55 -26.31 2.31
N ALA A 34 -4.46 -25.75 2.83
CA ALA A 34 -4.24 -25.65 4.27
C ALA A 34 -5.23 -24.66 4.89
N THR A 35 -5.97 -25.11 5.91
CA THR A 35 -6.86 -24.28 6.73
C THR A 35 -6.29 -24.12 8.13
N SER A 36 -6.86 -23.22 8.92
CA SER A 36 -6.50 -23.07 10.33
C SER A 36 -6.73 -24.35 11.15
N GLU A 37 -7.51 -25.31 10.65
CA GLU A 37 -7.87 -26.54 11.35
C GLU A 37 -7.27 -27.80 10.71
N LYS A 38 -6.91 -27.74 9.42
CA LYS A 38 -6.42 -28.89 8.65
C LYS A 38 -5.13 -28.56 7.91
N ALA A 39 -4.13 -29.43 8.09
CA ALA A 39 -2.88 -29.33 7.34
C ALA A 39 -3.10 -29.60 5.84
N GLY A 40 -2.40 -28.83 5.02
CA GLY A 40 -2.33 -29.00 3.58
C GLY A 40 -0.85 -29.05 3.15
N LEU A 41 -0.46 -28.17 2.22
CA LEU A 41 0.95 -27.95 1.86
C LEU A 41 1.81 -27.34 2.97
N MET A 42 1.17 -26.77 3.98
CA MET A 42 1.82 -26.37 5.23
C MET A 42 1.02 -26.89 6.42
N SER A 43 1.65 -26.92 7.59
CA SER A 43 1.01 -27.40 8.81
C SER A 43 -0.16 -26.48 9.21
N ALA A 44 -1.17 -27.04 9.88
CA ALA A 44 -2.28 -26.25 10.41
C ALA A 44 -1.78 -25.19 11.41
N GLU A 45 -0.72 -25.48 12.16
CA GLU A 45 -0.12 -24.55 13.11
C GLU A 45 0.58 -23.39 12.40
N ASP A 46 1.31 -23.66 11.32
CA ASP A 46 1.94 -22.60 10.52
C ASP A 46 0.89 -21.77 9.78
N LYS A 47 -0.19 -22.40 9.29
CA LYS A 47 -1.35 -21.67 8.75
C LYS A 47 -1.99 -20.77 9.81
N LYS A 48 -2.20 -21.26 11.04
CA LYS A 48 -2.70 -20.43 12.16
C LYS A 48 -1.77 -19.27 12.47
N ARG A 49 -0.45 -19.47 12.46
CA ARG A 49 0.53 -18.40 12.67
C ARG A 49 0.47 -17.37 11.54
N LEU A 50 0.40 -17.80 10.29
CA LEU A 50 0.26 -16.92 9.14
C LEU A 50 -1.08 -16.15 9.13
N ASP A 51 -2.17 -16.81 9.54
CA ASP A 51 -3.47 -16.16 9.69
C ASP A 51 -3.45 -15.18 10.87
N LYS A 52 -2.76 -15.50 11.95
CA LYS A 52 -2.49 -14.55 13.05
C LYS A 52 -1.65 -13.36 12.61
N LEU A 53 -0.72 -13.52 11.65
CA LEU A 53 -0.05 -12.36 11.03
C LEU A 53 -1.07 -11.52 10.25
N LYS A 54 -2.08 -12.10 9.59
CA LYS A 54 -3.14 -11.27 8.99
C LYS A 54 -4.11 -10.63 9.99
N THR A 55 -4.23 -11.21 11.19
CA THR A 55 -5.21 -10.79 12.21
C THR A 55 -4.59 -9.87 13.28
N ASN A 56 -3.28 -9.98 13.53
CA ASN A 56 -2.50 -9.25 14.55
C ASN A 56 -1.16 -8.71 14.02
N SER A 57 -0.82 -8.84 12.73
CA SER A 57 0.07 -7.82 12.19
C SER A 57 -0.75 -6.55 12.23
N ASN A 58 -0.28 -5.61 13.02
CA ASN A 58 -0.61 -4.23 12.76
C ASN A 58 -0.28 -4.01 11.28
N GLU A 59 -1.23 -3.51 10.47
CA GLU A 59 -0.80 -2.78 9.28
C GLU A 59 0.29 -1.81 9.73
N TYR A 60 1.25 -1.47 8.87
CA TYR A 60 2.14 -0.35 9.20
C TYR A 60 1.26 0.91 9.36
N SER A 61 0.84 1.12 10.59
CA SER A 61 -0.12 2.08 11.08
C SER A 61 0.47 2.53 12.39
N THR A 62 1.41 3.45 12.28
CA THR A 62 1.82 4.34 13.36
C THR A 62 0.70 5.34 13.66
N ARG A 63 -0.57 4.92 13.64
CA ARG A 63 -1.65 5.73 14.19
C ARG A 63 -1.50 5.76 15.69
N LEU A 64 -0.94 6.89 16.14
CA LEU A 64 -1.18 7.58 17.40
C LEU A 64 -2.69 7.67 17.69
N SER A 65 -3.28 6.54 18.03
CA SER A 65 -4.66 6.41 18.48
C SER A 65 -4.66 6.80 19.95
N ASN A 66 -4.66 8.11 20.21
CA ASN A 66 -5.15 8.79 21.43
C ASN A 66 -4.75 10.28 21.51
N VAL A 67 -4.31 10.93 20.43
CA VAL A 67 -4.40 12.40 20.38
C VAL A 67 -5.77 12.74 19.84
N SER A 68 -6.61 13.39 20.66
CA SER A 68 -7.87 13.99 20.22
C SER A 68 -7.57 15.15 19.25
N THR A 69 -7.23 14.83 18.01
CA THR A 69 -7.07 15.77 16.89
C THR A 69 -8.39 16.03 16.16
N ASN A 70 -9.53 15.73 16.79
CA ASN A 70 -10.85 15.81 16.16
C ASN A 70 -11.18 17.19 15.56
N ASN A 71 -10.51 18.27 16.00
CA ASN A 71 -10.68 19.61 15.42
C ASN A 71 -9.73 19.92 14.26
N THR A 72 -8.65 19.16 14.07
CA THR A 72 -7.64 19.44 13.03
C THR A 72 -7.65 18.41 11.91
N LEU A 73 -8.40 17.31 11.99
CA LEU A 73 -8.44 16.29 10.95
C LEU A 73 -9.71 16.40 10.10
N ILE A 74 -9.55 16.74 8.82
CA ILE A 74 -10.67 16.82 7.87
C ILE A 74 -10.89 15.49 7.15
N LYS A 75 -9.79 14.78 6.83
CA LYS A 75 -9.82 13.47 6.19
C LYS A 75 -8.49 12.74 6.38
N GLN A 76 -8.52 11.46 6.70
CA GLN A 76 -7.35 10.57 6.71
C GLN A 76 -7.56 9.38 5.77
N ASP A 77 -6.50 8.62 5.54
CA ASP A 77 -6.51 7.38 4.75
C ASP A 77 -7.09 7.51 3.36
N ILE A 78 -6.92 8.68 2.77
CA ILE A 78 -7.37 8.91 1.40
C ILE A 78 -6.62 7.92 0.50
N ASN A 79 -5.29 7.93 0.59
CA ASN A 79 -4.38 7.07 -0.17
C ASN A 79 -4.74 7.01 -1.67
N LEU A 80 -5.13 8.16 -2.23
CA LEU A 80 -5.52 8.30 -3.64
C LEU A 80 -4.45 9.04 -4.44
N TRP A 81 -4.45 8.73 -5.73
CA TRP A 81 -3.58 9.26 -6.78
C TRP A 81 -4.35 10.26 -7.63
N PRO A 82 -4.67 11.47 -7.13
CA PRO A 82 -5.87 12.17 -7.57
C PRO A 82 -5.85 12.37 -9.09
N SER A 83 -6.64 11.61 -9.84
CA SER A 83 -6.82 11.78 -11.28
C SER A 83 -8.10 12.59 -11.55
N ASN A 84 -8.38 12.93 -12.81
CA ASN A 84 -9.64 13.59 -13.19
C ASN A 84 -10.92 12.78 -12.84
N GLN A 85 -10.78 11.50 -12.51
CA GLN A 85 -11.86 10.61 -12.09
C GLN A 85 -11.95 10.48 -10.56
N GLN A 86 -10.88 10.80 -9.84
CA GLN A 86 -10.82 10.64 -8.39
C GLN A 86 -11.20 11.93 -7.67
N THR A 87 -12.12 11.80 -6.73
CA THR A 87 -12.63 12.90 -5.91
C THR A 87 -12.59 12.50 -4.44
N VAL A 88 -12.14 13.43 -3.60
CA VAL A 88 -12.14 13.31 -2.14
C VAL A 88 -13.17 14.26 -1.59
N ASN A 89 -14.25 13.72 -1.03
CA ASN A 89 -15.24 14.51 -0.30
C ASN A 89 -14.70 14.82 1.10
N LEU A 90 -14.76 16.08 1.50
CA LEU A 90 -14.32 16.55 2.81
C LEU A 90 -15.41 16.29 3.85
N ASN A 91 -15.02 15.93 5.07
CA ASN A 91 -15.96 15.75 6.17
C ASN A 91 -16.39 17.10 6.79
N LYS A 92 -15.65 18.17 6.47
CA LYS A 92 -15.88 19.55 6.91
C LYS A 92 -15.60 20.50 5.74
N SER A 93 -16.46 21.51 5.55
CA SER A 93 -16.26 22.54 4.53
C SER A 93 -15.03 23.39 4.84
N ILE A 94 -14.24 23.73 3.82
CA ILE A 94 -13.05 24.59 3.95
C ILE A 94 -13.44 25.98 4.49
N SER A 95 -14.57 26.52 4.05
CA SER A 95 -15.12 27.79 4.53
C SER A 95 -15.44 27.81 6.02
N SER A 96 -15.70 26.66 6.62
CA SER A 96 -15.95 26.51 8.06
C SER A 96 -14.68 26.30 8.89
N CYS A 97 -13.52 26.18 8.23
CA CYS A 97 -12.23 26.08 8.90
C CYS A 97 -11.78 27.44 9.43
N ASN A 98 -10.93 27.44 10.46
CA ASN A 98 -10.42 28.68 11.06
C ASN A 98 -9.57 29.48 10.07
N ASN A 99 -8.52 28.89 9.50
CA ASN A 99 -7.62 29.59 8.57
C ASN A 99 -7.59 28.94 7.19
N GLY A 100 -7.66 27.62 7.12
CA GLY A 100 -7.59 26.89 5.87
C GLY A 100 -7.38 25.41 6.07
N ILE A 101 -6.78 24.77 5.07
CA ILE A 101 -6.45 23.35 5.11
C ILE A 101 -4.99 23.12 4.73
N ILE A 102 -4.46 21.98 5.14
CA ILE A 102 -3.16 21.48 4.69
C ILE A 102 -3.40 20.15 3.98
N LEU A 103 -2.92 20.05 2.74
CA LEU A 103 -2.85 18.80 2.00
C LEU A 103 -1.53 18.10 2.36
N VAL A 104 -1.64 16.86 2.83
CA VAL A 104 -0.49 16.03 3.18
C VAL A 104 -0.27 15.02 2.07
N TRP A 105 0.82 15.21 1.34
CA TRP A 105 1.26 14.32 0.28
C TRP A 105 2.31 13.36 0.81
N ARG A 106 2.23 12.08 0.42
CA ARG A 106 3.17 11.04 0.85
C ARG A 106 3.74 10.31 -0.37
N LEU A 107 5.04 10.01 -0.33
CA LEU A 107 5.70 9.13 -1.29
C LEU A 107 5.39 7.65 -0.98
N ASP A 108 5.12 6.83 -1.99
CA ASP A 108 4.77 5.41 -1.82
C ASP A 108 5.99 4.47 -1.80
N GLU A 109 7.14 4.89 -2.33
CA GLU A 109 8.37 4.08 -2.32
C GLU A 109 9.09 4.11 -0.96
N SER A 110 8.82 5.11 -0.12
CA SER A 110 9.39 5.26 1.21
C SER A 110 8.41 6.05 2.09
N ASP A 111 8.18 5.54 3.30
CA ASP A 111 7.24 6.11 4.26
C ASP A 111 7.77 7.34 5.00
N ASP A 112 8.97 7.81 4.64
CA ASP A 112 9.68 8.87 5.35
C ASP A 112 9.54 10.25 4.69
N LEU A 113 8.92 10.33 3.49
CA LEU A 113 8.77 11.58 2.76
C LEU A 113 7.33 12.09 2.74
N TYR A 114 7.08 13.14 3.53
CA TYR A 114 5.83 13.88 3.58
C TYR A 114 6.03 15.30 3.06
N HIS A 115 5.07 15.79 2.28
CA HIS A 115 5.04 17.17 1.81
C HIS A 115 3.72 17.83 2.21
N TYR A 116 3.82 19.01 2.81
CA TYR A 116 2.70 19.75 3.34
C TYR A 116 2.42 20.96 2.45
N GLN A 117 1.22 21.04 1.92
CA GLN A 117 0.78 22.17 1.09
C GLN A 117 -0.36 22.90 1.79
N TYR A 118 -0.10 24.12 2.25
CA TYR A 118 -1.10 24.96 2.88
C TYR A 118 -2.00 25.66 1.84
N LEU A 119 -3.30 25.64 2.11
CA LEU A 119 -4.34 26.30 1.31
C LEU A 119 -5.19 27.21 2.20
N PRO A 120 -5.09 28.54 2.04
CA PRO A 120 -5.92 29.49 2.78
C PRO A 120 -7.40 29.34 2.41
N LYS A 121 -8.29 29.38 3.41
CA LYS A 121 -9.74 29.32 3.15
C LYS A 121 -10.23 30.46 2.27
N SER A 122 -9.65 31.66 2.43
CA SER A 122 -9.99 32.84 1.65
C SER A 122 -9.69 32.64 0.17
N HIS A 123 -8.59 31.96 -0.17
CA HIS A 123 -8.26 31.62 -1.54
C HIS A 123 -9.33 30.72 -2.15
N VAL A 124 -9.74 29.67 -1.44
CA VAL A 124 -10.79 28.75 -1.91
C VAL A 124 -12.16 29.44 -2.04
N GLN A 125 -12.48 30.37 -1.14
CA GLN A 125 -13.72 31.15 -1.19
C GLN A 125 -13.77 32.13 -2.37
N LEU A 126 -12.65 32.80 -2.66
CA LEU A 126 -12.55 33.78 -3.75
C LEU A 126 -12.43 33.11 -5.12
N HIS A 127 -11.72 31.99 -5.19
CA HIS A 127 -11.43 31.28 -6.44
C HIS A 127 -12.17 29.94 -6.47
N ARG A 128 -13.41 29.97 -6.96
CA ARG A 128 -14.19 28.74 -7.17
C ARG A 128 -13.44 27.80 -8.10
N ASN A 129 -13.31 26.54 -7.69
CA ASN A 129 -12.60 25.48 -8.43
C ASN A 129 -11.14 25.85 -8.70
N ALA A 130 -10.46 26.44 -7.70
CA ALA A 130 -9.05 26.80 -7.79
C ALA A 130 -8.21 25.58 -8.17
N LYS A 131 -7.37 25.74 -9.20
CA LYS A 131 -6.33 24.78 -9.53
C LYS A 131 -5.11 25.06 -8.67
N VAL A 132 -4.76 24.09 -7.85
CA VAL A 132 -3.60 24.14 -6.95
C VAL A 132 -2.58 23.16 -7.50
N THR A 133 -1.36 23.63 -7.73
CA THR A 133 -0.26 22.82 -8.26
C THR A 133 0.93 22.85 -7.31
N GLU A 134 1.51 21.68 -7.06
CA GLU A 134 2.71 21.49 -6.26
C GLU A 134 3.76 20.70 -7.04
N VAL A 135 5.04 21.02 -6.87
CA VAL A 135 6.16 20.24 -7.41
C VAL A 135 6.91 19.62 -6.25
N ILE A 136 6.90 18.29 -6.17
CA ILE A 136 7.43 17.54 -5.03
C ILE A 136 8.58 16.66 -5.51
N SER A 137 9.73 16.76 -4.85
CA SER A 137 10.88 15.90 -5.11
C SER A 137 10.58 14.45 -4.71
N ILE A 138 10.96 13.48 -5.53
CA ILE A 138 10.74 12.05 -5.24
C ILE A 138 12.02 11.33 -4.76
N ASN A 139 13.20 11.92 -4.98
CA ASN A 139 14.47 11.37 -4.51
C ASN A 139 15.59 12.41 -4.49
N SER A 140 16.73 11.99 -3.94
CA SER A 140 17.98 12.77 -3.89
C SER A 140 18.63 13.01 -5.25
N SER A 141 18.22 12.29 -6.30
CA SER A 141 18.73 12.46 -7.67
C SER A 141 18.08 13.62 -8.42
N GLY A 142 17.20 14.39 -7.76
CA GLY A 142 16.57 15.59 -8.33
C GLY A 142 15.34 15.28 -9.19
N GLN A 143 14.84 14.04 -9.20
CA GLN A 143 13.59 13.75 -9.88
C GLN A 143 12.42 14.37 -9.11
N THR A 144 11.46 14.93 -9.83
CA THR A 144 10.26 15.54 -9.26
C THR A 144 8.98 14.92 -9.82
N CYS A 145 7.89 15.17 -9.11
CA CYS A 145 6.53 14.89 -9.48
C CYS A 145 5.71 16.17 -9.34
N THR A 146 4.84 16.44 -10.29
CA THR A 146 3.90 17.57 -10.22
C THR A 146 2.51 17.05 -9.85
N LYS A 147 1.88 17.66 -8.86
CA LYS A 147 0.51 17.36 -8.44
C LYS A 147 -0.38 18.55 -8.62
N THR A 148 -1.45 18.37 -9.39
CA THR A 148 -2.46 19.39 -9.61
C THR A 148 -3.82 18.90 -9.14
N VAL A 149 -4.48 19.67 -8.28
CA VAL A 149 -5.85 19.39 -7.82
C VAL A 149 -6.75 20.59 -8.02
N VAL A 150 -8.02 20.31 -8.30
CA VAL A 150 -9.09 21.30 -8.26
C VAL A 150 -9.71 21.26 -6.87
N VAL A 151 -9.63 22.39 -6.17
CA VAL A 151 -10.13 22.53 -4.81
C VAL A 151 -11.44 23.31 -4.82
N SER A 152 -12.41 22.79 -4.10
CA SER A 152 -13.70 23.43 -3.84
C SER A 152 -14.01 23.33 -2.35
N ASP A 153 -15.06 24.01 -1.91
CA ASP A 153 -15.38 24.10 -0.48
C ASP A 153 -15.61 22.73 0.20
N GLN A 154 -16.12 21.74 -0.54
CA GLN A 154 -16.53 20.43 0.01
C GLN A 154 -15.80 19.24 -0.59
N LEU A 155 -15.02 19.44 -1.66
CA LEU A 155 -14.29 18.35 -2.30
C LEU A 155 -12.99 18.81 -2.91
N ILE A 156 -12.08 17.85 -3.05
CA ILE A 156 -10.84 17.97 -3.80
C ILE A 156 -10.88 16.95 -4.92
N LYS A 157 -10.64 17.39 -6.14
CA LYS A 157 -10.65 16.54 -7.33
C LYS A 157 -9.28 16.57 -8.00
N GLY A 158 -8.79 15.42 -8.44
CA GLY A 158 -7.58 15.38 -9.25
C GLY A 158 -7.78 15.97 -10.65
N THR A 159 -6.69 16.20 -11.36
CA THR A 159 -6.74 16.55 -12.79
C THR A 159 -6.10 15.47 -13.63
N ASP A 160 -6.34 15.55 -14.94
CA ASP A 160 -5.65 14.71 -15.91
C ASP A 160 -4.14 14.93 -15.84
N ASP A 161 -3.66 16.14 -15.53
CA ASP A 161 -2.22 16.43 -15.47
C ASP A 161 -1.42 15.50 -14.53
N ASN A 162 -2.09 14.81 -13.60
CA ASN A 162 -1.53 13.81 -12.69
C ASN A 162 -1.33 12.40 -13.30
N PHE A 163 -1.27 12.25 -14.62
CA PHE A 163 -0.84 10.98 -15.26
C PHE A 163 0.63 10.98 -15.73
N ARG A 164 1.35 12.12 -15.63
CA ARG A 164 2.74 12.26 -16.12
C ARG A 164 3.76 12.30 -14.97
N ASN A 165 5.05 12.18 -15.29
CA ASN A 165 6.18 12.48 -14.38
C ASN A 165 6.07 11.88 -12.96
N ASN A 166 6.08 10.56 -12.85
CA ASN A 166 6.04 9.86 -11.55
C ASN A 166 4.82 10.19 -10.69
N ALA A 167 3.70 10.63 -11.28
CA ALA A 167 2.51 10.95 -10.53
C ALA A 167 1.90 9.76 -9.78
N ASN A 168 2.24 8.52 -10.11
CA ASN A 168 1.90 7.33 -9.34
C ASN A 168 2.91 7.02 -8.20
N LYS A 169 3.80 7.95 -7.83
CA LYS A 169 4.71 7.82 -6.69
C LYS A 169 4.38 8.66 -5.45
N ILE A 170 3.68 9.78 -5.60
CA ILE A 170 3.09 10.58 -4.51
C ILE A 170 1.55 10.52 -4.42
N ARG A 171 0.98 10.09 -3.29
CA ARG A 171 -0.47 10.08 -3.06
C ARG A 171 -0.92 11.16 -2.08
N LEU A 172 -2.18 11.57 -2.17
CA LEU A 172 -2.81 12.38 -1.12
C LEU A 172 -3.09 11.46 0.06
N HIS A 173 -2.43 11.69 1.19
CA HIS A 173 -2.52 10.85 2.37
C HIS A 173 -3.62 11.35 3.30
N GLU A 174 -3.55 12.64 3.66
CA GLU A 174 -4.43 13.27 4.64
C GLU A 174 -4.75 14.72 4.28
N ILE A 175 -5.81 15.24 4.89
CA ILE A 175 -6.21 16.64 4.84
C ILE A 175 -6.45 17.11 6.27
N LEU A 176 -5.72 18.12 6.67
CA LEU A 176 -5.77 18.72 7.99
C LEU A 176 -6.39 20.12 7.92
N GLU A 177 -7.05 20.55 8.99
CA GLU A 177 -7.42 21.94 9.22
C GLU A 177 -6.25 22.70 9.85
N TYR A 178 -6.08 23.95 9.42
CA TYR A 178 -5.12 24.92 9.94
C TYR A 178 -5.84 26.11 10.60
#